data_AF-A0A402AYY8-F1
#
_entry.id   AF-A0A402AYY8-F1
#
_cell.length_a   1.000
_cell.length_b   1.000
_cell.length_c   1.000
_cell.angle_alpha   90.00
_cell.angle_beta   90.00
_cell.angle_gamma   90.00
#
_symmetry.space_group_name_H-M   'P 1'
#
loop_
_entity.id
_entity.type
_entity.pdbx_description
1 polymer ?
#
loop_
_entity_poly.entity_id
_entity_poly.type
_entity_poly.pdbx_seq_one_letter_code
_entity_poly.pdbx_strand_id
1 'polypeptide(L)'
;MSTEISRKGPREVPPQLVEMSWDPITRIVGSLGIYTKIDFKQRQVVECHSTSSIFRGYSLFMQGKDPRDAHFITSRICGICGDNHATCAVYAQNMAFGVVPPPIGEWILNLGEAAEYMFDHCIYQDNLVGVDFCEQMVKETNPSVLDKAEKTEAPHAHLHGYRTIADIMRSLNPFTGEFYRESLQMSRTTREKFCLMEGRHVHPSTLYPGGVGTVATIQVFTDYLVRLMKYVEFMKKVVPMHDDLFDFFYQALPGYEKVGQRQVLLGCWALSRIPLSATTSTRTWSSGAVPCMLRLVL
;
A
#
# COMPACT_ATOMS: atom_id res chain seq x y z
N MET A 1 -22.84 22.63 -59.47
CA MET A 1 -22.23 21.87 -58.35
C MET A 1 -20.91 22.52 -58.02
N SER A 2 -20.89 23.40 -57.03
CA SER A 2 -19.69 24.06 -56.52
C SER A 2 -18.98 23.13 -55.53
N THR A 3 -17.79 22.68 -55.89
CA THR A 3 -16.93 21.90 -55.00
C THR A 3 -16.27 22.86 -53.99
N GLU A 4 -16.75 22.86 -52.75
CA GLU A 4 -16.08 23.55 -51.65
C GLU A 4 -14.78 22.82 -51.28
N ILE A 5 -13.66 23.51 -51.45
CA ILE A 5 -12.36 23.07 -50.94
C ILE A 5 -12.30 23.48 -49.48
N SER A 6 -12.49 22.51 -48.58
CA SER A 6 -12.24 22.68 -47.15
C SER A 6 -10.76 23.06 -46.95
N ARG A 7 -10.52 24.32 -46.56
CA ARG A 7 -9.20 24.77 -46.10
C ARG A 7 -8.91 24.00 -44.82
N LYS A 8 -8.01 23.00 -44.90
CA LYS A 8 -7.37 22.42 -43.72
C LYS A 8 -6.86 23.57 -42.87
N GLY A 9 -7.30 23.62 -41.61
CA GLY A 9 -6.77 24.54 -40.60
C GLY A 9 -5.24 24.42 -40.49
N PRO A 10 -4.59 25.35 -39.77
CA PRO A 10 -3.15 25.35 -39.63
C PRO A 10 -2.65 23.95 -39.26
N ARG A 11 -1.68 23.43 -40.02
CA ARG A 11 -0.99 22.16 -39.72
C ARG A 11 -0.52 22.22 -38.27
N GLU A 12 -1.15 21.43 -37.40
CA GLU A 12 -0.62 21.22 -36.05
C GLU A 12 0.82 20.74 -36.20
N VAL A 13 1.75 21.52 -35.64
CA VAL A 13 3.14 21.11 -35.51
C VAL A 13 3.11 19.78 -34.74
N PRO A 14 3.67 18.68 -35.29
CA PRO A 14 3.63 17.40 -34.59
C PRO A 14 4.23 17.59 -33.20
N PRO A 15 3.58 17.05 -32.15
CA PRO A 15 4.03 17.25 -30.79
C PRO A 15 5.50 16.80 -30.69
N GLN A 16 6.36 17.68 -30.19
CA GLN A 16 7.75 17.33 -29.91
C GLN A 16 7.76 16.47 -28.65
N LEU A 17 7.49 15.17 -28.84
CA LEU A 17 7.47 14.20 -27.76
C LEU A 17 8.90 13.96 -27.25
N VAL A 18 9.05 13.97 -25.94
CA VAL A 18 10.31 13.67 -25.25
C VAL A 18 10.17 12.34 -24.55
N GLU A 19 11.11 11.44 -24.80
CA GLU A 19 11.17 10.15 -24.12
C GLU A 19 11.83 10.31 -22.75
N MET A 20 11.17 9.82 -21.71
CA MET A 20 11.68 9.82 -20.33
C MET A 20 11.47 8.43 -19.73
N SER A 21 12.49 7.91 -19.06
CA SER A 21 12.45 6.57 -18.46
C SER A 21 13.07 6.55 -17.07
N TRP A 22 12.47 5.76 -16.19
CA TRP A 22 12.99 5.46 -14.86
C TRP A 22 13.06 3.95 -14.68
N ASP A 23 14.28 3.40 -14.74
CA ASP A 23 14.57 1.99 -14.52
C ASP A 23 15.93 1.86 -13.79
N PRO A 24 15.97 1.43 -12.52
CA PRO A 24 14.81 1.02 -11.72
C PRO A 24 14.04 2.20 -11.14
N ILE A 25 12.72 2.04 -10.98
CA ILE A 25 11.97 2.81 -9.98
C ILE A 25 12.46 2.39 -8.59
N THR A 26 12.87 3.38 -7.78
CA THR A 26 13.32 3.18 -6.40
C THR A 26 12.17 3.35 -5.40
N ARG A 27 12.41 3.00 -4.11
CA ARG A 27 11.40 3.08 -3.03
C ARG A 27 10.11 2.29 -3.32
N ILE A 28 10.24 1.18 -4.03
CA ILE A 28 9.20 0.17 -4.27
C ILE A 28 9.75 -1.23 -3.99
N VAL A 29 8.89 -2.24 -4.05
CA VAL A 29 9.29 -3.64 -3.90
C VAL A 29 9.47 -4.30 -5.27
N GLY A 30 10.67 -4.83 -5.52
CA GLY A 30 10.99 -5.58 -6.74
C GLY A 30 11.60 -4.72 -7.86
N SER A 31 11.47 -5.19 -9.10
CA SER A 31 11.99 -4.52 -10.30
C SER A 31 10.82 -3.97 -11.10
N LEU A 32 10.83 -2.65 -11.30
CA LEU A 32 9.85 -1.92 -12.09
C LEU A 32 10.58 -0.86 -12.93
N GLY A 33 10.34 -0.89 -14.24
CA GLY A 33 10.73 0.16 -15.17
C GLY A 33 9.50 0.86 -15.72
N ILE A 34 9.53 2.19 -15.75
CA ILE A 34 8.48 3.04 -16.32
C ILE A 34 9.07 3.85 -17.48
N TYR A 35 8.51 3.68 -18.67
CA TYR A 35 8.97 4.33 -19.91
C TYR A 35 7.84 5.17 -20.48
N THR A 36 8.10 6.46 -20.71
CA THR A 36 7.06 7.41 -21.08
C THR A 36 7.45 8.24 -22.29
N LYS A 37 6.43 8.68 -23.04
CA LYS A 37 6.54 9.79 -24.01
C LYS A 37 5.73 10.96 -23.50
N ILE A 38 6.39 12.10 -23.34
CA ILE A 38 5.83 13.29 -22.70
C ILE A 38 5.74 14.43 -23.72
N ASP A 39 4.56 15.05 -23.81
CA ASP A 39 4.40 16.36 -24.42
C ASP A 39 4.55 17.42 -23.32
N PHE A 40 5.75 18.02 -23.22
CA PHE A 40 6.02 19.06 -22.23
C PHE A 40 5.26 20.36 -22.47
N LYS A 41 4.88 20.65 -23.73
CA LYS A 41 4.11 21.86 -24.06
C LYS A 41 2.68 21.73 -23.55
N GLN A 42 2.08 20.55 -23.68
CA GLN A 42 0.74 20.26 -23.15
C GLN A 42 0.77 19.80 -21.68
N ARG A 43 1.96 19.49 -21.14
CA ARG A 43 2.19 18.97 -19.78
C ARG A 43 1.44 17.64 -19.55
N GLN A 44 1.51 16.75 -20.54
CA GLN A 44 0.80 15.46 -20.53
C GLN A 44 1.72 14.31 -20.92
N VAL A 45 1.50 13.16 -20.27
CA VAL A 45 2.06 11.87 -20.69
C VAL A 45 1.17 11.31 -21.77
N VAL A 46 1.72 11.08 -22.97
CA VAL A 46 0.98 10.58 -24.15
C VAL A 46 0.98 9.05 -24.17
N GLU A 47 2.06 8.43 -23.70
CA GLU A 47 2.24 6.98 -23.69
C GLU A 47 3.05 6.58 -22.45
N CYS A 48 2.69 5.46 -21.84
CA CYS A 48 3.39 4.89 -20.69
C CYS A 48 3.44 3.36 -20.82
N HIS A 49 4.65 2.80 -20.71
CA HIS A 49 4.90 1.36 -20.63
C HIS A 49 5.44 1.02 -19.25
N SER A 50 4.86 -0.01 -18.64
CA SER A 50 5.31 -0.59 -17.38
C SER A 50 5.90 -1.96 -17.65
N THR A 51 7.12 -2.19 -17.16
CA THR A 51 7.82 -3.47 -17.32
C THR A 51 8.41 -3.93 -16.00
N SER A 52 8.50 -5.25 -15.83
CA SER A 52 9.26 -5.88 -14.76
C SER A 52 10.26 -6.84 -15.37
N SER A 53 11.52 -6.73 -14.96
CA SER A 53 12.62 -7.47 -15.58
C SER A 53 12.96 -8.78 -14.87
N ILE A 54 12.14 -9.21 -13.89
CA ILE A 54 12.42 -10.38 -13.04
C ILE A 54 11.29 -11.40 -13.11
N PHE A 55 11.63 -12.62 -13.49
CA PHE A 55 10.76 -13.79 -13.45
C PHE A 55 11.38 -14.91 -12.61
N ARG A 56 10.58 -15.51 -11.70
CA ARG A 56 11.03 -16.61 -10.82
C ARG A 56 10.32 -17.95 -11.06
N GLY A 57 9.19 -17.96 -11.77
CA GLY A 57 8.54 -19.20 -12.20
C GLY A 57 7.96 -20.12 -11.12
N TYR A 58 7.35 -19.57 -10.06
CA TYR A 58 6.70 -20.37 -9.00
C TYR A 58 5.74 -21.44 -9.52
N SER A 59 4.89 -21.09 -10.49
CA SER A 59 3.95 -22.04 -11.10
C SER A 59 4.60 -23.22 -11.82
N LEU A 60 5.88 -23.10 -12.21
CA LEU A 60 6.63 -24.17 -12.87
C LEU A 60 7.22 -25.14 -11.84
N PHE A 61 8.00 -24.64 -10.88
CA PHE A 61 8.71 -25.52 -9.96
C PHE A 61 7.85 -26.08 -8.81
N MET A 62 6.67 -25.50 -8.57
CA MET A 62 5.72 -26.04 -7.59
C MET A 62 5.02 -27.31 -8.06
N GLN A 63 5.03 -27.62 -9.36
CA GLN A 63 4.42 -28.85 -9.87
C GLN A 63 5.09 -30.08 -9.26
N GLY A 64 4.28 -31.05 -8.83
CA GLY A 64 4.72 -32.28 -8.20
C GLY A 64 5.30 -32.12 -6.79
N LYS A 65 5.25 -30.93 -6.18
CA LYS A 65 5.62 -30.74 -4.75
C LYS A 65 4.47 -31.19 -3.85
N ASP A 66 4.82 -31.60 -2.63
CA ASP A 66 3.81 -31.94 -1.62
C ASP A 66 2.91 -30.72 -1.37
N PRO A 67 1.58 -30.85 -1.49
CA PRO A 67 0.68 -29.74 -1.27
C PRO A 67 0.84 -29.08 0.09
N ARG A 68 1.31 -29.80 1.13
CA ARG A 68 1.52 -29.26 2.48
C ARG A 68 2.67 -28.26 2.55
N ASP A 69 3.66 -28.37 1.67
CA ASP A 69 4.81 -27.45 1.63
C ASP A 69 4.48 -26.12 0.96
N ALA A 70 3.31 -26.02 0.30
CA ALA A 70 2.97 -24.90 -0.55
C ALA A 70 3.03 -23.55 0.18
N HIS A 71 2.47 -23.41 1.38
CA HIS A 71 2.47 -22.13 2.12
C HIS A 71 3.88 -21.66 2.50
N PHE A 72 4.80 -22.58 2.82
CA PHE A 72 6.20 -22.21 3.06
C PHE A 72 6.88 -21.73 1.78
N ILE A 73 6.63 -22.41 0.67
CA ILE A 73 7.22 -22.08 -0.63
C ILE A 73 6.67 -20.74 -1.13
N THR A 74 5.34 -20.58 -1.22
CA THR A 74 4.68 -19.38 -1.77
C THR A 74 4.95 -18.14 -0.93
N SER A 75 5.24 -18.28 0.37
CA SER A 75 5.66 -17.14 1.19
C SER A 75 6.89 -16.42 0.62
N ARG A 76 7.76 -17.12 -0.12
CA ARG A 76 8.96 -16.52 -0.72
C ARG A 76 8.67 -15.72 -1.98
N ILE A 77 7.41 -15.69 -2.44
CA ILE A 77 7.01 -14.84 -3.56
C ILE A 77 7.31 -13.38 -3.22
N CYS A 78 7.11 -12.92 -1.99
CA CYS A 78 7.38 -11.54 -1.63
C CYS A 78 8.14 -11.40 -0.31
N GLY A 79 9.03 -10.40 -0.26
CA GLY A 79 9.80 -10.07 0.95
C GLY A 79 9.15 -9.01 1.85
N ILE A 80 8.02 -8.42 1.42
CA ILE A 80 7.21 -7.51 2.24
C ILE A 80 5.89 -8.12 2.67
N CYS A 81 5.18 -8.82 1.76
CA CYS A 81 3.86 -9.42 1.98
C CYS A 81 3.87 -10.95 1.82
N GLY A 82 4.95 -11.59 2.27
CA GLY A 82 5.16 -13.03 2.15
C GLY A 82 4.22 -13.86 3.03
N ASP A 83 3.76 -13.31 4.15
CA ASP A 83 2.76 -13.89 5.05
C ASP A 83 1.40 -13.98 4.37
N ASN A 84 0.93 -12.94 3.66
CA ASN A 84 -0.34 -13.01 2.93
C ASN A 84 -0.36 -14.16 1.90
N HIS A 85 0.77 -14.43 1.24
CA HIS A 85 0.92 -15.58 0.35
C HIS A 85 0.87 -16.93 1.10
N ALA A 86 1.41 -16.99 2.32
CA ALA A 86 1.35 -18.17 3.17
C ALA A 86 -0.09 -18.42 3.66
N THR A 87 -0.75 -17.39 4.19
CA THR A 87 -2.14 -17.40 4.64
C THR A 87 -3.09 -17.78 3.51
N CYS A 88 -2.94 -17.18 2.32
CA CYS A 88 -3.72 -17.53 1.14
C CYS A 88 -3.54 -19.00 0.75
N ALA A 89 -2.30 -19.50 0.77
CA ALA A 89 -2.00 -20.91 0.50
C ALA A 89 -2.61 -21.83 1.57
N VAL A 90 -2.54 -21.48 2.86
CA VAL A 90 -3.19 -22.23 3.95
C VAL A 90 -4.70 -22.27 3.75
N TYR A 91 -5.34 -21.16 3.35
CA TYR A 91 -6.77 -21.17 3.04
C TYR A 91 -7.14 -22.05 1.85
N ALA A 92 -6.30 -22.06 0.80
CA ALA A 92 -6.49 -22.96 -0.35
C ALA A 92 -6.28 -24.43 0.05
N GLN A 93 -5.25 -24.72 0.86
CA GLN A 93 -4.99 -26.05 1.42
C GLN A 93 -6.16 -26.52 2.30
N ASN A 94 -6.67 -25.67 3.18
CA ASN A 94 -7.81 -26.00 4.05
C ASN A 94 -9.04 -26.40 3.24
N MET A 95 -9.32 -25.67 2.16
CA MET A 95 -10.40 -25.99 1.22
C MET A 95 -10.14 -27.34 0.53
N ALA A 96 -8.94 -27.56 0.00
CA ALA A 96 -8.60 -28.78 -0.73
C ALA A 96 -8.60 -30.03 0.16
N PHE A 97 -8.19 -29.90 1.42
CA PHE A 97 -8.14 -31.00 2.38
C PHE A 97 -9.46 -31.20 3.14
N GLY A 98 -10.43 -30.27 3.00
CA GLY A 98 -11.68 -30.30 3.75
C GLY A 98 -11.48 -30.12 5.26
N VAL A 99 -10.42 -29.43 5.69
CA VAL A 99 -10.11 -29.20 7.11
C VAL A 99 -10.58 -27.82 7.54
N VAL A 100 -11.21 -27.75 8.72
CA VAL A 100 -11.56 -26.48 9.36
C VAL A 100 -10.64 -26.27 10.56
N PRO A 101 -9.88 -25.18 10.61
CA PRO A 101 -9.01 -24.90 11.74
C PRO A 101 -9.82 -24.60 13.02
N PRO A 102 -9.24 -24.81 14.21
CA PRO A 102 -9.85 -24.35 15.46
C PRO A 102 -10.16 -22.84 15.41
N PRO A 103 -11.29 -22.37 15.96
CA PRO A 103 -11.67 -20.94 15.92
C PRO A 103 -10.59 -20.00 16.48
N ILE A 104 -9.87 -20.40 17.53
CA ILE A 104 -8.76 -19.61 18.08
C ILE A 104 -7.58 -19.49 17.11
N GLY A 105 -7.34 -20.49 16.27
CA GLY A 105 -6.31 -20.44 15.23
C GLY A 105 -6.64 -19.41 14.16
N GLU A 106 -7.92 -19.27 13.79
CA GLU A 106 -8.37 -18.23 12.87
C GLU A 106 -8.22 -16.83 13.49
N TRP A 107 -8.50 -16.66 14.79
CA TRP A 107 -8.28 -15.39 15.47
C TRP A 107 -6.81 -15.01 15.56
N ILE A 108 -5.91 -15.96 15.84
CA ILE A 108 -4.47 -15.72 15.84
C ILE A 108 -4.00 -15.30 14.45
N LEU A 109 -4.44 -15.99 13.40
CA LEU A 109 -4.13 -15.64 12.01
C LEU A 109 -4.64 -14.23 11.67
N ASN A 110 -5.87 -13.89 12.04
CA ASN A 110 -6.41 -12.55 11.85
C ASN A 110 -5.60 -11.46 12.58
N LEU A 111 -5.12 -11.74 13.80
CA LEU A 111 -4.26 -10.82 14.55
C LEU A 111 -2.88 -10.68 13.90
N GLY A 112 -2.35 -11.74 13.28
CA GLY A 112 -1.14 -11.75 12.47
C GLY A 112 -1.27 -10.86 11.24
N GLU A 113 -2.22 -11.18 10.35
CA GLU A 113 -2.48 -10.41 9.11
C GLU A 113 -2.86 -8.94 9.40
N ALA A 114 -3.56 -8.66 10.50
CA ALA A 114 -3.83 -7.28 10.91
C ALA A 114 -2.54 -6.55 11.33
N ALA A 115 -1.61 -7.24 12.01
CA ALA A 115 -0.31 -6.68 12.33
C ALA A 115 0.54 -6.46 11.07
N GLU A 116 0.41 -7.31 10.06
CA GLU A 116 1.04 -7.08 8.76
C GLU A 116 0.57 -5.78 8.14
N TYR A 117 -0.75 -5.54 8.03
CA TYR A 117 -1.23 -4.26 7.48
C TYR A 117 -0.78 -3.04 8.27
N MET A 118 -0.75 -3.14 9.60
CA MET A 118 -0.23 -2.07 10.45
C MET A 118 1.27 -1.82 10.20
N PHE A 119 2.03 -2.87 9.88
CA PHE A 119 3.43 -2.76 9.50
C PHE A 119 3.60 -2.17 8.10
N ASP A 120 3.04 -2.83 7.08
CA ASP A 120 3.26 -2.52 5.66
C ASP A 120 2.77 -1.10 5.36
N HIS A 121 1.53 -0.75 5.73
CA HIS A 121 1.02 0.59 5.47
C HIS A 121 1.81 1.69 6.18
N CYS A 122 2.28 1.46 7.40
CA CYS A 122 3.09 2.44 8.13
C CYS A 122 4.44 2.67 7.44
N ILE A 123 5.19 1.60 7.14
CA ILE A 123 6.53 1.75 6.53
C ILE A 123 6.44 2.22 5.07
N TYR A 124 5.47 1.72 4.32
CA TYR A 124 5.29 2.07 2.91
C TYR A 124 4.88 3.53 2.77
N GLN A 125 3.88 3.96 3.54
CA GLN A 125 3.40 5.33 3.45
C GLN A 125 4.46 6.33 3.91
N ASP A 126 5.11 6.11 5.05
CA ASP A 126 5.90 7.16 5.70
C ASP A 126 7.40 7.09 5.39
N ASN A 127 7.88 5.98 4.82
CA ASN A 127 9.30 5.82 4.45
C ASN A 127 9.55 5.60 2.97
N LEU A 128 8.54 5.18 2.20
CA LEU A 128 8.65 5.02 0.75
C LEU A 128 7.89 6.16 0.04
N VAL A 129 6.57 6.21 0.15
CA VAL A 129 5.73 7.20 -0.55
C VAL A 129 5.91 8.62 0.00
N GLY A 130 5.95 8.77 1.31
CA GLY A 130 6.00 10.07 1.99
C GLY A 130 7.25 10.89 1.65
N VAL A 131 8.31 10.24 1.16
CA VAL A 131 9.51 10.91 0.64
C VAL A 131 9.22 11.71 -0.62
N ASP A 132 8.20 11.34 -1.41
CA ASP A 132 7.75 12.16 -2.55
C ASP A 132 7.13 13.48 -2.10
N PHE A 133 6.71 13.57 -0.83
CA PHE A 133 6.07 14.72 -0.22
C PHE A 133 6.98 15.42 0.81
N CYS A 134 8.24 14.99 0.96
CA CYS A 134 9.15 15.61 1.92
C CYS A 134 9.64 16.98 1.44
N GLU A 135 10.13 17.80 2.36
CA GLU A 135 10.63 19.15 2.06
C GLU A 135 11.67 19.11 0.95
N GLN A 136 12.63 18.18 1.01
CA GLN A 136 13.70 18.09 0.01
C GLN A 136 13.13 17.87 -1.40
N MET A 137 12.24 16.88 -1.57
CA MET A 137 11.65 16.56 -2.87
C MET A 137 10.80 17.70 -3.41
N VAL A 138 9.94 18.28 -2.55
CA VAL A 138 9.06 19.39 -2.93
C VAL A 138 9.88 20.64 -3.28
N LYS A 139 10.98 20.91 -2.57
CA LYS A 139 11.89 22.02 -2.88
C LYS A 139 12.55 21.86 -4.24
N GLU A 140 12.99 20.66 -4.59
CA GLU A 140 13.67 20.38 -5.86
C GLU A 140 12.71 20.44 -7.06
N THR A 141 11.44 20.06 -6.87
CA THR A 141 10.46 19.93 -7.96
C THR A 141 9.49 21.10 -8.07
N ASN A 142 8.99 21.62 -6.95
CA ASN A 142 7.99 22.69 -6.88
C ASN A 142 8.29 23.69 -5.73
N PRO A 143 9.34 24.53 -5.82
CA PRO A 143 9.70 25.49 -4.76
C PRO A 143 8.55 26.38 -4.29
N SER A 144 7.68 26.82 -5.22
CA SER A 144 6.53 27.66 -4.89
C SER A 144 5.47 26.95 -4.04
N VAL A 145 5.41 25.61 -4.09
CA VAL A 145 4.52 24.82 -3.22
C VAL A 145 5.07 24.80 -1.80
N LEU A 146 6.39 24.64 -1.65
CA LEU A 146 7.03 24.75 -0.34
C LEU A 146 6.81 26.14 0.27
N ASP A 147 6.99 27.22 -0.50
CA ASP A 147 6.73 28.59 -0.03
C ASP A 147 5.29 28.81 0.48
N LYS A 148 4.32 28.11 -0.11
CA LYS A 148 2.92 28.11 0.37
C LYS A 148 2.80 27.29 1.65
N ALA A 149 3.43 26.12 1.71
CA ALA A 149 3.42 25.23 2.88
C ALA A 149 3.98 25.92 4.13
N GLU A 150 5.00 26.77 3.98
CA GLU A 150 5.59 27.57 5.07
C GLU A 150 4.60 28.54 5.72
N LYS A 151 3.61 28.99 4.94
CA LYS A 151 2.61 30.00 5.35
C LYS A 151 1.25 29.39 5.67
N THR A 152 1.09 28.09 5.48
CA THR A 152 -0.18 27.38 5.68
C THR A 152 -0.13 26.65 7.01
N GLU A 153 -1.00 27.05 7.93
CA GLU A 153 -1.19 26.34 9.20
C GLU A 153 -1.89 25.01 8.98
N ALA A 154 -1.50 23.99 9.72
CA ALA A 154 -2.10 22.66 9.66
C ALA A 154 -3.44 22.67 10.45
N PRO A 155 -4.60 22.38 9.83
CA PRO A 155 -5.90 22.39 10.50
C PRO A 155 -5.96 21.58 11.80
N HIS A 156 -5.26 20.45 11.84
CA HIS A 156 -5.23 19.53 12.96
C HIS A 156 -3.93 19.59 13.77
N ALA A 157 -3.21 20.72 13.72
CA ALA A 157 -1.94 20.93 14.44
C ALA A 157 -1.96 20.49 15.91
N HIS A 158 -3.09 20.65 16.59
CA HIS A 158 -3.29 20.26 17.98
C HIS A 158 -3.29 18.73 18.23
N LEU A 159 -3.53 17.91 17.21
CA LEU A 159 -3.54 16.44 17.30
C LEU A 159 -2.18 15.83 17.01
N HIS A 160 -1.45 16.38 16.03
CA HIS A 160 -0.18 15.81 15.58
C HIS A 160 1.07 16.64 15.91
N GLY A 161 0.91 17.88 16.37
CA GLY A 161 2.00 18.72 16.88
C GLY A 161 2.78 19.51 15.83
N TYR A 162 2.38 19.47 14.55
CA TYR A 162 3.02 20.25 13.49
C TYR A 162 2.21 21.51 13.22
N ARG A 163 2.83 22.69 13.35
CA ARG A 163 2.13 23.98 13.23
C ARG A 163 1.77 24.29 11.78
N THR A 164 2.68 24.04 10.86
CA THR A 164 2.51 24.29 9.42
C THR A 164 2.64 23.03 8.60
N ILE A 165 2.15 23.07 7.36
CA ILE A 165 2.32 21.97 6.42
C ILE A 165 3.80 21.74 6.09
N ALA A 166 4.62 22.80 6.03
CA ALA A 166 6.06 22.65 5.85
C ALA A 166 6.71 21.86 7.00
N ASP A 167 6.23 21.99 8.25
CA ASP A 167 6.75 21.20 9.37
C ASP A 167 6.49 19.70 9.18
N ILE A 168 5.34 19.32 8.59
CA ILE A 168 5.04 17.93 8.19
C ILE A 168 5.99 17.48 7.09
N MET A 169 6.17 18.28 6.03
CA MET A 169 7.09 17.94 4.94
C MET A 169 8.53 17.72 5.43
N ARG A 170 8.99 18.53 6.39
CA ARG A 170 10.32 18.39 7.01
C ARG A 170 10.44 17.14 7.86
N SER A 171 9.38 16.76 8.56
CA SER A 171 9.38 15.56 9.41
C SER A 171 9.43 14.26 8.57
N LEU A 172 9.10 14.34 7.28
CA LEU A 172 9.20 13.25 6.29
C LEU A 172 10.57 13.17 5.59
N ASN A 173 11.51 14.09 5.84
CA ASN A 173 12.83 14.04 5.21
C ASN A 173 13.56 12.73 5.58
N PRO A 174 14.16 11.99 4.62
CA PRO A 174 14.81 10.71 4.89
C PRO A 174 15.89 10.80 5.97
N PHE A 175 15.79 9.94 6.98
CA PHE A 175 16.70 9.78 8.12
C PHE A 175 16.83 10.97 9.08
N THR A 176 16.62 12.20 8.63
CA THR A 176 16.72 13.42 9.45
C THR A 176 15.37 13.84 10.01
N GLY A 177 14.29 13.61 9.26
CA GLY A 177 12.92 13.84 9.67
C GLY A 177 12.55 13.05 10.92
N GLU A 178 11.84 13.70 11.85
CA GLU A 178 11.39 13.05 13.07
C GLU A 178 10.36 11.95 12.78
N PHE A 179 9.33 12.27 11.99
CA PHE A 179 8.25 11.34 11.69
C PHE A 179 8.72 10.16 10.84
N TYR A 180 9.63 10.39 9.89
CA TYR A 180 10.31 9.32 9.14
C TYR A 180 11.01 8.32 10.08
N ARG A 181 11.66 8.80 11.15
CA ARG A 181 12.33 7.92 12.13
C ARG A 181 11.34 7.28 13.09
N GLU A 182 10.29 7.99 13.48
CA GLU A 182 9.20 7.48 14.33
C GLU A 182 8.49 6.31 13.66
N SER A 183 8.11 6.44 12.38
CA SER A 183 7.48 5.37 11.60
C SER A 183 8.39 4.16 11.42
N LEU A 184 9.70 4.35 11.24
CA LEU A 184 10.67 3.24 11.24
C LEU A 184 10.68 2.48 12.57
N GLN A 185 10.59 3.17 13.71
CA GLN A 185 10.49 2.51 15.01
C GLN A 185 9.13 1.82 15.20
N MET A 186 8.05 2.45 14.76
CA MET A 186 6.72 1.86 14.80
C MET A 186 6.65 0.57 13.97
N SER A 187 7.29 0.56 12.79
CA SER A 187 7.40 -0.63 11.92
C SER A 187 8.05 -1.83 12.63
N ARG A 188 8.95 -1.60 13.60
CA ARG A 188 9.57 -2.68 14.39
C ARG A 188 8.57 -3.21 15.41
N THR A 189 7.90 -2.31 16.12
CA THR A 189 6.89 -2.64 17.12
C THR A 189 5.71 -3.41 16.50
N THR A 190 5.28 -3.04 15.29
CA THR A 190 4.22 -3.75 14.56
C THR A 190 4.68 -5.12 14.07
N ARG A 191 5.94 -5.27 13.62
CA ARG A 191 6.51 -6.59 13.33
C ARG A 191 6.65 -7.49 14.55
N GLU A 192 6.96 -6.94 15.73
CA GLU A 192 6.94 -7.73 16.96
C GLU A 192 5.55 -8.31 17.23
N LYS A 193 4.48 -7.54 17.00
CA LYS A 193 3.09 -8.03 17.09
C LYS A 193 2.83 -9.17 16.11
N PHE A 194 3.29 -9.02 14.87
CA PHE A 194 3.20 -10.08 13.86
C PHE A 194 3.93 -11.35 14.34
N CYS A 195 5.17 -11.23 14.82
CA CYS A 195 5.96 -12.36 15.32
C CYS A 195 5.31 -13.08 16.51
N LEU A 196 4.56 -12.39 17.37
CA LEU A 196 3.79 -13.03 18.45
C LEU A 196 2.71 -13.99 17.92
N MET A 197 2.15 -13.70 16.74
CA MET A 197 1.07 -14.48 16.14
C MET A 197 1.57 -15.52 15.13
N GLU A 198 2.60 -15.18 14.35
CA GLU A 198 3.06 -15.99 13.20
C GLU A 198 4.52 -16.48 13.32
N GLY A 199 5.16 -16.21 14.45
CA GLY A 199 6.50 -16.66 14.83
C GLY A 199 7.63 -15.75 14.36
N ARG A 200 7.68 -15.39 13.07
CA ARG A 200 8.71 -14.50 12.51
C ARG A 200 8.26 -13.79 11.24
N HIS A 201 8.70 -12.55 11.04
CA HIS A 201 8.41 -11.73 9.86
C HIS A 201 9.53 -11.77 8.81
N VAL A 202 9.27 -11.71 7.51
CA VAL A 202 7.97 -11.74 6.80
C VAL A 202 7.50 -13.17 6.49
N HIS A 203 8.39 -14.15 6.64
CA HIS A 203 8.09 -15.53 6.27
C HIS A 203 7.68 -16.33 7.51
N PRO A 204 6.37 -16.50 7.77
CA PRO A 204 5.89 -17.06 9.02
C PRO A 204 6.37 -18.51 9.23
N SER A 205 6.43 -18.91 10.49
CA SER A 205 6.90 -20.25 10.89
C SER A 205 5.87 -21.05 11.67
N THR A 206 4.78 -20.41 12.11
CA THR A 206 3.74 -21.08 12.89
C THR A 206 2.42 -21.25 12.12
N LEU A 207 2.35 -20.90 10.84
CA LEU A 207 1.17 -21.13 9.99
C LEU A 207 1.23 -22.51 9.33
N TYR A 208 0.11 -23.26 9.39
CA TYR A 208 -0.01 -24.60 8.80
C TYR A 208 -1.44 -24.83 8.27
N PRO A 209 -1.63 -25.73 7.29
CA PRO A 209 -2.98 -26.20 6.96
C PRO A 209 -3.63 -26.85 8.19
N GLY A 210 -4.84 -26.41 8.51
CA GLY A 210 -5.58 -26.84 9.70
C GLY A 210 -5.34 -26.03 10.97
N GLY A 211 -4.51 -24.96 10.96
CA GLY A 211 -4.43 -24.03 12.09
C GLY A 211 -3.07 -23.35 12.25
N VAL A 212 -2.69 -23.11 13.50
CA VAL A 212 -1.43 -22.44 13.85
C VAL A 212 -0.69 -23.21 14.95
N GLY A 213 0.64 -23.12 14.94
CA GLY A 213 1.53 -23.64 15.98
C GLY A 213 1.75 -22.68 17.16
N THR A 214 1.19 -21.47 17.09
CA THR A 214 1.29 -20.45 18.13
C THR A 214 0.53 -20.91 19.39
N VAL A 215 1.24 -20.96 20.53
CA VAL A 215 0.65 -21.39 21.81
C VAL A 215 -0.15 -20.23 22.41
N ALA A 216 -1.47 -20.38 22.41
CA ALA A 216 -2.38 -19.37 22.96
C ALA A 216 -2.26 -19.28 24.48
N THR A 217 -1.70 -18.17 24.98
CA THR A 217 -1.57 -17.87 26.41
C THR A 217 -2.01 -16.44 26.69
N ILE A 218 -2.43 -16.15 27.94
CA ILE A 218 -2.76 -14.79 28.38
C ILE A 218 -1.59 -13.82 28.13
N GLN A 219 -0.36 -14.31 28.32
CA GLN A 219 0.85 -13.52 28.12
C GLN A 219 1.00 -13.07 26.67
N VAL A 220 0.88 -13.98 25.69
CA VAL A 220 1.00 -13.65 24.25
C VAL A 220 0.00 -12.56 23.84
N PHE A 221 -1.25 -12.66 24.31
CA PHE A 221 -2.27 -11.66 23.98
C PHE A 221 -2.06 -10.33 24.70
N THR A 222 -1.57 -10.35 25.95
CA THR A 222 -1.20 -9.13 26.68
C THR A 222 -0.03 -8.41 25.98
N ASP A 223 0.98 -9.17 25.55
CA ASP A 223 2.15 -8.64 24.83
C ASP A 223 1.76 -8.01 23.49
N TYR A 224 0.80 -8.62 22.78
CA TYR A 224 0.23 -8.06 21.55
C TYR A 224 -0.59 -6.79 21.84
N LEU A 225 -1.45 -6.83 22.87
CA LEU A 225 -2.35 -5.72 23.21
C LEU A 225 -1.59 -4.46 23.62
N VAL A 226 -0.54 -4.57 24.44
CA VAL A 226 0.28 -3.41 24.84
C VAL A 226 0.88 -2.71 23.63
N ARG A 227 1.33 -3.47 22.62
CA ARG A 227 1.86 -2.93 21.36
C ARG A 227 0.75 -2.39 20.46
N LEU A 228 -0.42 -3.03 20.44
CA LEU A 228 -1.59 -2.54 19.72
C LEU A 228 -2.01 -1.17 20.24
N MET A 229 -2.06 -0.97 21.56
CA MET A 229 -2.45 0.31 22.14
C MET A 229 -1.51 1.45 21.74
N LYS A 230 -0.19 1.20 21.67
CA LYS A 230 0.78 2.17 21.14
C LYS A 230 0.51 2.53 19.68
N TYR A 231 0.17 1.54 18.86
CA TYR A 231 -0.18 1.79 17.45
C TYR A 231 -1.50 2.56 17.31
N VAL A 232 -2.50 2.28 18.15
CA VAL A 232 -3.78 3.01 18.17
C VAL A 232 -3.54 4.49 18.52
N GLU A 233 -2.71 4.78 19.51
CA GLU A 233 -2.33 6.15 19.85
C GLU A 233 -1.58 6.83 18.70
N PHE A 234 -0.61 6.14 18.10
CA PHE A 234 0.09 6.61 16.91
C PHE A 234 -0.88 6.98 15.78
N MET A 235 -1.84 6.11 15.44
CA MET A 235 -2.80 6.38 14.37
C MET A 235 -3.72 7.59 14.62
N LYS A 236 -4.03 7.91 15.88
CA LYS A 236 -4.79 9.13 16.22
C LYS A 236 -4.04 10.41 15.85
N LYS A 237 -2.71 10.36 15.81
CA LYS A 237 -1.84 11.43 15.29
C LYS A 237 -1.67 11.33 13.76
N VAL A 238 -1.44 10.13 13.24
CA VAL A 238 -1.08 9.91 11.82
C VAL A 238 -2.22 10.24 10.85
N VAL A 239 -3.46 9.85 11.16
CA VAL A 239 -4.60 10.09 10.26
C VAL A 239 -4.79 11.59 9.98
N PRO A 240 -4.99 12.46 11.00
CA PRO A 240 -5.19 13.88 10.74
C PRO A 240 -3.96 14.57 10.14
N MET A 241 -2.74 14.09 10.45
CA MET A 241 -1.52 14.62 9.84
C MET A 241 -1.49 14.39 8.32
N HIS A 242 -1.93 13.21 7.87
CA HIS A 242 -2.04 12.90 6.46
C HIS A 242 -3.19 13.62 5.78
N ASP A 243 -4.33 13.78 6.46
CA ASP A 243 -5.45 14.58 5.95
C ASP A 243 -4.98 16.02 5.66
N ASP A 244 -4.29 16.66 6.60
CA ASP A 244 -3.75 18.01 6.44
C ASP A 244 -2.75 18.12 5.28
N LEU A 245 -1.85 17.13 5.13
CA LEU A 245 -0.88 17.10 4.05
C LEU A 245 -1.56 16.89 2.68
N PHE A 246 -2.46 15.91 2.56
CA PHE A 246 -3.06 15.56 1.28
C PHE A 246 -4.08 16.60 0.81
N ASP A 247 -4.86 17.16 1.73
CA ASP A 247 -5.77 18.26 1.41
C ASP A 247 -5.00 19.52 0.97
N PHE A 248 -3.85 19.79 1.59
CA PHE A 248 -2.98 20.87 1.17
C PHE A 248 -2.54 20.71 -0.29
N PHE A 249 -2.18 19.50 -0.75
CA PHE A 249 -1.75 19.31 -2.14
C PHE A 249 -2.87 19.61 -3.15
N TYR A 250 -4.13 19.27 -2.84
CA TYR A 250 -5.27 19.65 -3.67
C TYR A 250 -5.45 21.16 -3.77
N GLN A 251 -5.20 21.90 -2.68
CA GLN A 251 -5.32 23.36 -2.66
C GLN A 251 -4.11 24.05 -3.31
N ALA A 252 -2.91 23.55 -3.06
CA ALA A 252 -1.66 24.16 -3.49
C ALA A 252 -1.41 24.00 -5.00
N LEU A 253 -1.90 22.89 -5.58
CA LEU A 253 -1.79 22.52 -6.98
C LEU A 253 -3.18 22.26 -7.59
N PRO A 254 -3.91 23.29 -8.05
CA PRO A 254 -5.21 23.07 -8.70
C PRO A 254 -5.12 22.09 -9.87
N GLY A 255 -5.98 21.07 -9.88
CA GLY A 255 -5.95 19.97 -10.85
C GLY A 255 -5.22 18.71 -10.37
N TYR A 256 -4.67 18.69 -9.15
CA TYR A 256 -3.97 17.53 -8.60
C TYR A 256 -4.87 16.28 -8.49
N GLU A 257 -6.18 16.45 -8.39
CA GLU A 257 -7.19 15.37 -8.44
C GLU A 257 -7.21 14.58 -9.76
N LYS A 258 -6.56 15.11 -10.81
CA LYS A 258 -6.36 14.41 -12.08
C LYS A 258 -5.11 13.55 -12.11
N VAL A 259 -4.17 13.77 -11.17
CA VAL A 259 -2.92 12.99 -11.10
C VAL A 259 -3.24 11.55 -10.72
N GLY A 260 -2.86 10.62 -11.59
CA GLY A 260 -3.15 9.19 -11.40
C GLY A 260 -4.63 8.82 -11.51
N GLN A 261 -5.50 9.74 -11.96
CA GLN A 261 -6.92 9.46 -12.11
C GLN A 261 -7.13 8.30 -13.09
N ARG A 262 -7.91 7.31 -12.67
CA ARG A 262 -8.35 6.19 -13.49
C ARG A 262 -9.86 6.00 -13.37
N GLN A 263 -10.46 5.34 -14.36
CA GLN A 263 -11.83 4.87 -14.23
C GLN A 263 -11.97 3.97 -13.00
N VAL A 264 -13.06 4.12 -12.25
CA VAL A 264 -13.31 3.33 -11.04
C VAL A 264 -13.54 1.88 -11.43
N LEU A 265 -12.50 1.07 -11.27
CA LEU A 265 -12.48 -0.37 -11.48
C LEU A 265 -11.81 -1.00 -10.26
N LEU A 266 -12.59 -1.14 -9.18
CA LEU A 266 -12.10 -1.63 -7.89
C LEU A 266 -12.47 -3.10 -7.69
N GLY A 267 -11.52 -3.90 -7.20
CA GLY A 267 -11.72 -5.27 -6.79
C GLY A 267 -11.23 -5.49 -5.36
N CYS A 268 -12.07 -6.07 -4.52
CA CYS A 268 -11.72 -6.51 -3.18
C CYS A 268 -12.27 -7.91 -2.96
N TRP A 269 -11.42 -8.85 -2.55
CA TRP A 269 -11.82 -10.23 -2.27
C TRP A 269 -11.95 -10.55 -0.79
N ALA A 270 -12.12 -9.50 0.04
CA ALA A 270 -12.28 -9.56 1.48
C ALA A 270 -11.13 -10.22 2.25
N LEU A 271 -11.11 -9.99 3.56
CA LEU A 271 -10.12 -10.51 4.50
C LEU A 271 -10.81 -10.83 5.84
N SER A 272 -10.07 -11.51 6.69
CA SER A 272 -10.34 -11.78 8.10
C SER A 272 -11.61 -12.59 8.31
N ARG A 273 -11.46 -13.91 8.36
CA ARG A 273 -12.62 -14.79 8.57
C ARG A 273 -13.04 -14.72 10.04
N ILE A 274 -14.32 -14.47 10.27
CA ILE A 274 -14.94 -14.59 11.59
C ILE A 274 -15.50 -16.01 11.69
N PRO A 275 -14.96 -16.88 12.54
CA PRO A 275 -15.58 -18.18 12.80
C PRO A 275 -16.93 -17.97 13.49
N LEU A 276 -18.03 -18.34 12.82
CA LEU A 276 -19.39 -18.31 13.37
C LEU A 276 -19.77 -19.66 14.02
N SER A 277 -19.20 -20.76 13.51
CA SER A 277 -19.32 -22.10 14.06
C SER A 277 -18.08 -22.93 13.69
N ALA A 278 -18.07 -24.22 14.05
CA ALA A 278 -17.01 -25.14 13.67
C ALA A 278 -16.88 -25.37 12.15
N THR A 279 -17.85 -24.94 11.33
CA THR A 279 -17.83 -25.15 9.87
C THR A 279 -18.24 -23.92 9.06
N THR A 280 -18.67 -22.84 9.70
CA THR A 280 -19.13 -21.61 9.02
C THR A 280 -18.33 -20.41 9.46
N SER A 281 -17.97 -19.57 8.49
CA SER A 281 -17.27 -18.31 8.74
C SER A 281 -17.81 -17.18 7.86
N THR A 282 -17.88 -15.97 8.39
CA THR A 282 -18.08 -14.74 7.61
C THR A 282 -16.77 -13.98 7.47
N ARG A 283 -16.76 -12.79 6.86
CA ARG A 283 -15.56 -11.94 6.75
C ARG A 283 -15.86 -10.55 7.32
N THR A 284 -14.89 -9.93 8.01
CA THR A 284 -15.06 -8.55 8.52
C THR A 284 -14.93 -7.53 7.40
N TRP A 285 -14.08 -7.79 6.40
CA TRP A 285 -13.98 -6.95 5.20
C TRP A 285 -14.96 -7.44 4.14
N SER A 286 -15.63 -6.52 3.45
CA SER A 286 -16.56 -6.88 2.38
C SER A 286 -15.82 -7.30 1.11
N SER A 287 -16.35 -8.31 0.42
CA SER A 287 -15.90 -8.71 -0.92
C SER A 287 -16.81 -8.07 -1.95
N GLY A 288 -16.24 -7.55 -3.03
CA GLY A 288 -17.01 -6.94 -4.10
C GLY A 288 -16.14 -6.49 -5.26
N ALA A 289 -16.79 -6.31 -6.40
CA ALA A 289 -16.23 -5.61 -7.54
C ALA A 289 -17.12 -4.39 -7.80
N VAL A 290 -16.49 -3.23 -8.01
CA VAL A 290 -17.18 -2.02 -8.45
C VAL A 290 -16.76 -1.76 -9.89
N PRO A 291 -17.42 -2.37 -10.89
CA PRO A 291 -17.25 -2.00 -12.28
C PRO A 291 -17.97 -0.67 -12.53
N CYS A 292 -17.34 0.23 -13.27
CA CYS A 292 -17.96 1.48 -13.69
C CYS A 292 -19.13 1.21 -14.65
N MET A 293 -20.35 1.17 -14.12
CA MET A 293 -21.58 1.33 -14.88
C MET A 293 -22.52 2.27 -14.10
N LEU A 294 -22.09 3.52 -13.93
CA LEU A 294 -23.00 4.64 -13.61
C LEU A 294 -22.73 5.79 -14.59
N ARG A 295 -23.48 5.79 -15.70
CA ARG A 295 -24.02 7.04 -16.22
C ARG A 295 -24.99 7.55 -15.16
N LEU A 296 -24.51 8.31 -14.18
CA LEU A 296 -25.37 9.19 -13.42
C LEU A 296 -25.50 10.47 -14.23
N VAL A 297 -26.54 10.50 -15.06
CA VAL A 297 -27.23 11.74 -15.40
C VAL A 297 -28.00 12.12 -14.14
N LEU A 298 -27.52 13.13 -13.42
CA LEU A 298 -28.29 14.10 -12.65
C LEU A 298 -27.51 15.42 -12.64
#